data_AF-A0A6J6G0E4-F1
#
_entry.id   AF-A0A6J6G0E4-F1
#
_cell.length_a   1.000
_cell.length_b   1.000
_cell.length_c   1.000
_cell.angle_alpha   90.00
_cell.angle_beta   90.00
_cell.angle_gamma   90.00
#
_symmetry.space_group_name_H-M   'P 1'
#
loop_
_entity.id
_entity.type
_entity.pdbx_description
1 polymer ?
#
loop_
_entity_poly.entity_id
_entity_poly.type
_entity_poly.pdbx_seq_one_letter_code
_entity_poly.pdbx_strand_id
1 'polypeptide(L)'
;MTEVPEHLLKRSKDRRTSLDGGTPDAAEAAPAAESASVEKATAAAAPAAVAPAAAPEPVPPYVEAALKRKKIPYWAMPVLAFLPLWAVIYIGGLSPASNGAPSQLATGQAIFSANCAGCHGAGGGGGVGRVMTDGNLVATFPDIIGQLQFVWLGSNGTGPAGTPYGDPAREGGQHKTLSYNGNPMPNFDKTLSQSQLLAVVRYEWETLSGGKTTTDAAGNITYGDGKPMLDAAGELITPDGKMLFDPAGKLTIQPNWKTPVGSKS
;
A
#
# COMPACT_ATOMS: atom_id res chain seq x y z
N MET A 1 -27.71 -14.81 1.65
CA MET A 1 -27.67 -15.43 2.98
C MET A 1 -26.57 -16.47 2.95
N THR A 2 -25.48 -16.26 3.68
CA THR A 2 -24.35 -17.20 3.75
C THR A 2 -24.50 -18.04 5.01
N GLU A 3 -24.94 -19.28 4.84
CA GLU A 3 -25.08 -20.24 5.94
C GLU A 3 -23.70 -20.64 6.44
N VAL A 4 -23.48 -20.48 7.75
CA VAL A 4 -22.24 -20.88 8.41
C VAL A 4 -22.22 -22.41 8.48
N PRO A 5 -21.16 -23.08 8.00
CA PRO A 5 -21.06 -24.53 8.04
C PRO A 5 -21.11 -25.07 9.48
N GLU A 6 -22.06 -25.97 9.77
CA GLU A 6 -22.33 -26.64 11.06
C GLU A 6 -21.07 -27.15 11.80
N HIS A 7 -20.07 -27.64 11.07
CA HIS A 7 -18.84 -28.18 11.65
C HIS A 7 -18.00 -27.13 12.42
N LEU A 8 -18.10 -25.84 12.05
CA LEU A 8 -17.41 -24.75 12.73
C LEU A 8 -18.07 -24.42 14.07
N LEU A 9 -19.40 -24.55 14.15
CA LEU A 9 -20.15 -24.39 15.39
C LEU A 9 -19.89 -25.54 16.36
N LYS A 10 -19.72 -26.76 15.84
CA LYS A 10 -19.37 -27.92 16.66
C LYS A 10 -17.99 -27.78 17.30
N ARG A 11 -16.99 -27.41 16.50
CA ARG A 11 -15.61 -27.18 16.98
C ARG A 11 -15.50 -26.03 17.99
N SER A 12 -16.33 -24.99 17.86
CA SER A 12 -16.36 -23.89 18.83
C SER A 12 -17.03 -24.30 20.14
N LYS A 13 -18.09 -25.12 20.10
CA LYS A 13 -18.72 -25.71 21.29
C LYS A 13 -17.75 -26.63 22.03
N ASP A 14 -17.05 -27.52 21.31
CA ASP A 14 -16.08 -28.46 21.90
C ASP A 14 -14.93 -27.73 22.61
N ARG A 15 -14.46 -26.62 22.02
CA ARG A 15 -13.41 -25.78 22.62
C ARG A 15 -13.92 -25.00 23.84
N ARG A 16 -15.21 -24.63 23.85
CA ARG A 16 -15.85 -23.95 24.99
C ARG A 16 -16.06 -24.90 26.16
N THR A 17 -16.45 -26.15 25.89
CA THR A 17 -16.57 -27.21 26.90
C THR A 17 -15.22 -27.69 27.42
N SER A 18 -14.11 -27.50 26.69
CA SER A 18 -12.77 -27.82 27.19
C SER A 18 -12.15 -26.70 28.05
N LEU A 19 -12.72 -25.49 28.04
CA LEU A 19 -12.19 -24.31 28.75
C LEU A 19 -12.98 -23.97 30.02
N ASP A 20 -14.21 -24.48 30.17
CA ASP A 20 -15.03 -24.34 31.37
C ASP A 20 -14.89 -25.64 32.20
N GLY A 21 -14.16 -25.55 33.31
CA GLY A 21 -13.61 -26.69 34.04
C GLY A 21 -14.62 -27.75 34.49
N GLY A 22 -14.10 -28.97 34.66
CA GLY A 22 -14.85 -30.13 35.16
C GLY A 22 -15.51 -29.88 36.52
N THR A 23 -16.73 -30.37 36.65
CA THR A 23 -17.47 -30.52 37.90
C THR A 23 -17.26 -31.94 38.44
N PRO A 24 -17.30 -32.17 39.75
CA PRO A 24 -17.97 -33.34 40.30
C PRO A 24 -19.36 -32.94 40.82
N ASP A 25 -20.34 -33.64 40.28
CA ASP A 25 -21.78 -33.55 40.51
C ASP A 25 -22.22 -33.83 41.97
N ALA A 26 -23.37 -33.23 42.35
CA ALA A 26 -24.44 -33.53 43.33
C ALA A 26 -24.15 -34.30 44.64
N ALA A 27 -24.81 -34.07 45.79
CA ALA A 27 -26.12 -33.50 46.18
C ALA A 27 -26.01 -33.03 47.67
N GLU A 28 -26.88 -32.29 48.36
CA GLU A 28 -28.33 -32.05 48.29
C GLU A 28 -28.71 -30.87 49.24
N ALA A 29 -29.83 -30.20 48.93
CA ALA A 29 -30.74 -29.41 49.79
C ALA A 29 -30.31 -28.05 50.42
N ALA A 30 -30.97 -26.99 49.93
CA ALA A 30 -31.17 -25.66 50.54
C ALA A 30 -32.32 -25.70 51.60
N PRO A 31 -32.81 -24.60 52.24
CA PRO A 31 -32.41 -23.18 52.11
C PRO A 31 -32.40 -22.35 53.42
N ALA A 32 -32.14 -21.05 53.20
CA ALA A 32 -32.74 -19.88 53.86
C ALA A 32 -32.11 -19.28 55.14
N ALA A 33 -31.76 -18.00 54.99
CA ALA A 33 -32.22 -16.85 55.79
C ALA A 33 -31.09 -15.95 56.30
N GLU A 34 -31.03 -14.80 55.64
CA GLU A 34 -30.83 -13.43 56.14
C GLU A 34 -30.44 -13.15 57.60
N SER A 35 -29.66 -12.07 57.72
CA SER A 35 -29.55 -11.15 58.85
C SER A 35 -28.74 -11.60 60.06
N ALA A 36 -27.59 -10.97 60.28
CA ALA A 36 -27.52 -9.81 61.17
C ALA A 36 -26.06 -9.46 61.55
N SER A 37 -25.87 -8.18 61.71
CA SER A 37 -24.69 -7.44 62.17
C SER A 37 -24.23 -7.80 63.59
N VAL A 38 -22.92 -8.02 63.70
CA VAL A 38 -21.95 -7.55 64.71
C VAL A 38 -22.43 -7.35 66.16
N GLU A 39 -21.86 -8.09 67.11
CA GLU A 39 -21.33 -7.46 68.34
C GLU A 39 -20.19 -8.25 69.00
N LYS A 40 -19.15 -7.48 69.36
CA LYS A 40 -18.31 -7.55 70.58
C LYS A 40 -17.23 -8.62 70.70
N ALA A 41 -16.04 -8.25 70.24
CA ALA A 41 -14.80 -8.70 70.88
C ALA A 41 -14.65 -8.00 72.25
N THR A 42 -14.43 -8.80 73.29
CA THR A 42 -14.18 -8.38 74.66
C THR A 42 -12.84 -7.63 74.79
N ALA A 43 -12.84 -6.64 75.67
CA ALA A 43 -11.80 -5.66 75.91
C ALA A 43 -10.41 -6.25 76.21
N ALA A 44 -9.41 -5.71 75.52
CA ALA A 44 -8.00 -5.79 75.88
C ALA A 44 -7.71 -4.89 77.10
N ALA A 45 -6.81 -5.35 77.96
CA ALA A 45 -6.28 -4.61 79.09
C ALA A 45 -5.64 -3.29 78.64
N ALA A 46 -5.91 -2.21 79.38
CA ALA A 46 -5.36 -0.88 79.13
C ALA A 46 -3.86 -0.82 79.44
N PRO A 47 -3.03 -0.25 78.56
CA PRO A 47 -1.77 0.38 78.95
C PRO A 47 -1.92 1.91 79.05
N ALA A 48 -1.09 2.44 79.93
CA ALA A 48 -0.94 3.82 80.38
C ALA A 48 -1.12 4.92 79.32
N ALA A 49 -1.63 6.06 79.80
CA ALA A 49 -1.70 7.32 79.07
C ALA A 49 -0.33 7.73 78.49
N VAL A 50 -0.26 7.87 77.17
CA VAL A 50 0.87 8.51 76.49
C VAL A 50 0.61 10.01 76.47
N ALA A 51 1.55 10.78 77.01
CA ALA A 51 1.55 12.24 76.91
C ALA A 51 1.46 12.69 75.44
N PRO A 52 0.78 13.80 75.11
CA PRO A 52 0.61 14.23 73.73
C PRO A 52 1.98 14.50 73.09
N ALA A 53 2.24 13.82 71.96
CA ALA A 53 3.42 14.04 71.14
C ALA A 53 3.47 15.50 70.67
N ALA A 54 4.64 16.13 70.81
CA ALA A 54 4.91 17.46 70.29
C ALA A 54 4.63 17.53 68.78
N ALA A 55 4.08 18.66 68.31
CA ALA A 55 3.81 18.90 66.90
C ALA A 55 5.10 18.75 66.07
N PRO A 56 5.03 18.16 64.86
CA PRO A 56 6.21 17.97 64.03
C PRO A 56 6.82 19.33 63.67
N GLU A 57 8.14 19.47 63.87
CA GLU A 57 8.88 20.68 63.54
C GLU A 57 8.70 21.04 62.05
N PRO A 58 8.56 22.34 61.71
CA PRO A 58 8.42 22.77 60.32
C PRO A 58 9.67 22.40 59.53
N VAL A 59 9.43 21.81 58.35
CA VAL A 59 10.51 21.32 57.48
C VAL A 59 11.49 22.46 57.19
N PRO A 60 12.81 22.27 57.39
CA PRO A 60 13.75 23.35 57.20
C PRO A 60 13.77 23.83 55.74
N PRO A 61 13.91 25.14 55.48
CA PRO A 61 13.86 25.71 54.14
C PRO A 61 14.94 25.17 53.19
N TYR A 62 16.06 24.65 53.72
CA TYR A 62 17.12 24.01 52.93
C TYR A 62 16.74 22.58 52.45
N VAL A 63 15.72 21.95 53.04
CA VAL A 63 15.23 20.60 52.68
C VAL A 63 14.02 20.68 51.75
N GLU A 64 13.29 21.79 51.74
CA GLU A 64 12.11 21.96 50.88
C GLU A 64 12.40 21.77 49.39
N ALA A 65 13.53 22.29 48.92
CA ALA A 65 13.95 22.15 47.52
C ALA A 65 14.28 20.69 47.16
N ALA A 66 14.79 19.91 48.12
CA ALA A 66 15.10 18.49 47.94
C ALA A 66 13.83 17.64 47.89
N LEU A 67 12.84 17.94 48.74
CA LEU A 67 11.56 17.21 48.80
C LEU A 67 10.64 17.52 47.62
N LYS A 68 10.69 18.75 47.07
CA LYS A 68 9.90 19.16 45.90
C LYS A 68 10.46 18.63 44.57
N ARG A 69 11.66 18.01 44.56
CA ARG A 69 12.29 17.51 43.34
C ARG A 69 11.59 16.24 42.85
N LYS A 70 10.84 16.36 41.76
CA LYS A 70 10.20 15.23 41.07
C LYS A 70 11.28 14.31 40.49
N LYS A 71 11.31 13.04 40.91
CA LYS A 71 12.23 12.03 40.36
C LYS A 71 11.59 11.36 39.16
N ILE A 72 12.38 11.13 38.12
CA ILE A 72 11.97 10.30 36.98
C ILE A 72 11.87 8.86 37.50
N PRO A 73 10.75 8.15 37.26
CA PRO A 73 10.63 6.77 37.68
C PRO A 73 11.60 5.91 36.89
N TYR A 74 12.17 4.90 37.53
CA TYR A 74 13.23 4.06 36.94
C TYR A 74 12.81 3.37 35.63
N TRP A 75 11.50 3.14 35.41
CA TRP A 75 10.96 2.56 34.18
C TRP A 75 10.96 3.54 32.99
N ALA A 76 11.03 4.85 33.22
CA ALA A 76 10.92 5.82 32.13
C ALA A 76 12.18 5.86 31.26
N MET A 77 13.36 5.60 31.83
CA MET A 77 14.62 5.57 31.07
C MET A 77 14.65 4.43 30.02
N PRO A 78 14.33 3.15 30.36
CA PRO A 78 14.28 2.10 29.35
C PRO A 78 13.14 2.32 28.34
N VAL A 79 11.99 2.88 28.73
CA VAL A 79 10.90 3.19 27.78
C VAL A 79 11.32 4.27 26.77
N LEU A 80 11.95 5.34 27.23
CA LEU A 80 12.46 6.40 26.33
C LEU A 80 13.56 5.88 25.40
N ALA A 81 14.40 4.95 25.87
CA ALA A 81 15.40 4.30 25.02
C ALA A 81 14.78 3.31 24.01
N PHE A 82 13.68 2.64 24.37
CA PHE A 82 13.02 1.65 23.52
C PHE A 82 12.13 2.29 22.44
N LEU A 83 11.55 3.47 22.71
CA LEU A 83 10.70 4.20 21.77
C LEU A 83 11.31 4.45 20.38
N PRO A 84 12.55 4.97 20.23
CA PRO A 84 13.15 5.17 18.91
C PRO A 84 13.42 3.85 18.18
N LEU A 85 13.84 2.80 18.90
CA LEU A 85 14.05 1.47 18.31
C LEU A 85 12.73 0.85 17.84
N TRP A 86 11.69 0.91 18.68
CA TRP A 86 10.35 0.48 18.32
C TRP A 86 9.80 1.27 17.13
N ALA A 87 10.02 2.59 17.08
CA ALA A 87 9.58 3.42 15.96
C ALA A 87 10.24 3.00 14.63
N VAL A 88 11.54 2.70 14.61
CA VAL A 88 12.23 2.20 13.40
C VAL A 88 11.66 0.85 12.97
N ILE A 89 11.45 -0.08 13.91
CA ILE A 89 10.87 -1.40 13.62
C ILE A 89 9.42 -1.27 13.14
N TYR A 90 8.63 -0.43 13.78
CA TYR A 90 7.22 -0.19 13.47
C TYR A 90 7.06 0.47 12.09
N ILE A 91 7.84 1.52 11.80
CA ILE A 91 7.85 2.17 10.48
C ILE A 91 8.32 1.20 9.39
N GLY A 92 9.35 0.40 9.67
CA GLY A 92 9.82 -0.64 8.74
C GLY A 92 8.77 -1.72 8.47
N GLY A 93 8.03 -2.14 9.50
CA GLY A 93 6.96 -3.13 9.41
C GLY A 93 5.65 -2.61 8.79
N LEU A 94 5.49 -1.30 8.68
CA LEU A 94 4.40 -0.64 7.94
C LEU A 94 4.69 -0.53 6.44
N SER A 95 5.87 -0.96 5.98
CA SER A 95 6.10 -1.14 4.54
C SER A 95 5.00 -2.05 4.00
N PRO A 96 4.25 -1.65 2.96
CA PRO A 96 3.20 -2.49 2.42
C PRO A 96 3.83 -3.76 1.87
N ALA A 97 3.79 -4.84 2.66
CA ALA A 97 3.96 -6.17 2.13
C ALA A 97 2.90 -6.36 1.04
N SER A 98 3.27 -6.93 -0.10
CA SER A 98 2.30 -7.32 -1.12
C SER A 98 1.32 -8.28 -0.45
N ASN A 99 0.12 -7.81 -0.08
CA ASN A 99 -0.90 -8.57 0.64
C ASN A 99 -1.56 -9.63 -0.28
N GLY A 100 -0.77 -10.34 -1.09
CA GLY A 100 -1.24 -11.19 -2.19
C GLY A 100 -1.74 -10.41 -3.41
N ALA A 101 -1.73 -9.08 -3.38
CA ALA A 101 -2.05 -8.27 -4.56
C ALA A 101 -1.03 -8.52 -5.68
N PRO A 102 -1.47 -8.68 -6.94
CA PRO A 102 -0.55 -8.89 -8.06
C PRO A 102 0.39 -7.69 -8.21
N SER A 103 1.64 -7.95 -8.59
CA SER A 103 2.58 -6.89 -8.91
C SER A 103 2.06 -6.04 -10.08
N GLN A 104 2.58 -4.82 -10.21
CA GLN A 104 2.23 -3.95 -11.34
C GLN A 104 2.53 -4.65 -12.69
N LEU A 105 3.61 -5.41 -12.79
CA LEU A 105 3.96 -6.16 -14.01
C LEU A 105 2.97 -7.31 -14.27
N ALA A 106 2.59 -8.07 -13.24
CA ALA A 106 1.60 -9.15 -13.37
C ALA A 106 0.20 -8.61 -13.73
N THR A 107 -0.16 -7.46 -13.17
CA THR A 107 -1.38 -6.73 -13.54
C THR A 107 -1.34 -6.33 -15.03
N GLY A 108 -0.20 -5.81 -15.49
CA GLY A 108 0.02 -5.47 -16.90
C GLY A 108 -0.14 -6.66 -17.84
N GLN A 109 0.44 -7.81 -17.50
CA GLN A 109 0.30 -9.05 -18.28
C GLN A 109 -1.17 -9.50 -18.42
N ALA A 110 -1.93 -9.44 -17.32
CA ALA A 110 -3.35 -9.79 -17.33
C ALA A 110 -4.16 -8.85 -18.24
N ILE A 111 -3.91 -7.54 -18.16
CA ILE A 111 -4.57 -6.54 -19.00
C ILE A 111 -4.20 -6.73 -20.48
N PHE A 112 -2.92 -6.97 -20.78
CA PHE A 112 -2.44 -7.23 -22.14
C PHE A 112 -3.17 -8.43 -22.75
N SER A 113 -3.25 -9.52 -22.00
CA SER A 113 -3.92 -10.75 -22.45
C SER A 113 -5.41 -10.52 -22.74
N ALA A 114 -6.08 -9.70 -21.93
CA ALA A 114 -7.50 -9.42 -22.08
C ALA A 114 -7.83 -8.41 -23.20
N ASN A 115 -6.95 -7.42 -23.44
CA ASN A 115 -7.29 -6.26 -24.26
C ASN A 115 -6.42 -6.08 -25.52
N CYS A 116 -5.15 -6.51 -25.47
CA CYS A 116 -4.15 -6.18 -26.49
C CYS A 116 -3.81 -7.39 -27.38
N ALA A 117 -3.74 -8.58 -26.77
CA ALA A 117 -3.26 -9.81 -27.40
C ALA A 117 -4.07 -10.25 -28.63
N GLY A 118 -5.36 -9.91 -28.70
CA GLY A 118 -6.21 -10.23 -29.85
C GLY A 118 -5.74 -9.58 -31.17
N CYS A 119 -5.11 -8.41 -31.08
CA CYS A 119 -4.57 -7.70 -32.25
C CYS A 119 -3.05 -7.86 -32.37
N HIS A 120 -2.33 -7.72 -31.26
CA HIS A 120 -0.87 -7.71 -31.23
C HIS A 120 -0.24 -9.10 -31.02
N GLY A 121 -1.06 -10.14 -30.89
CA GLY A 121 -0.62 -11.51 -30.60
C GLY A 121 -0.31 -11.71 -29.11
N ALA A 122 -0.43 -12.95 -28.62
CA ALA A 122 -0.24 -13.29 -27.21
C ALA A 122 1.14 -12.92 -26.65
N GLY A 123 2.18 -12.96 -27.50
CA GLY A 123 3.54 -12.55 -27.17
C GLY A 123 3.96 -11.21 -27.78
N GLY A 124 3.03 -10.38 -28.28
CA GLY A 124 3.38 -9.13 -28.96
C GLY A 124 3.98 -9.30 -30.37
N GLY A 125 3.93 -10.50 -30.94
CA GLY A 125 4.48 -10.82 -32.27
C GLY A 125 3.78 -10.14 -33.46
N GLY A 126 2.69 -9.39 -33.20
CA GLY A 126 1.91 -8.71 -34.21
C GLY A 126 0.81 -9.56 -34.82
N GLY A 127 0.26 -9.08 -35.94
CA GLY A 127 -0.87 -9.67 -36.65
C GLY A 127 -1.73 -8.57 -37.24
N VAL A 128 -2.93 -8.38 -36.68
CA VAL A 128 -3.79 -7.22 -36.98
C VAL A 128 -3.17 -5.92 -36.46
N GLY A 129 -2.49 -5.99 -35.31
CA GLY A 129 -1.67 -4.93 -34.76
C GLY A 129 -0.21 -5.06 -35.18
N ARG A 130 0.54 -3.95 -35.05
CA ARG A 130 2.00 -3.95 -35.28
C ARG A 130 2.71 -4.84 -34.26
N VAL A 131 3.84 -5.41 -34.68
CA VAL A 131 4.76 -6.14 -33.79
C VAL A 131 5.33 -5.21 -32.71
N MET A 132 5.47 -5.74 -31.50
CA MET A 132 6.05 -5.05 -30.34
C MET A 132 7.38 -5.66 -29.90
N THR A 133 7.67 -6.90 -30.32
CA THR A 133 8.87 -7.65 -29.96
C THR A 133 10.15 -7.09 -30.58
N ASP A 134 11.29 -7.60 -30.12
CA ASP A 134 12.61 -7.34 -30.71
C ASP A 134 12.95 -5.84 -30.72
N GLY A 135 12.56 -5.12 -29.67
CA GLY A 135 12.78 -3.68 -29.53
C GLY A 135 11.93 -2.80 -30.43
N ASN A 136 11.00 -3.34 -31.24
CA ASN A 136 10.20 -2.53 -32.16
C ASN A 136 9.35 -1.47 -31.44
N LEU A 137 8.74 -1.85 -30.32
CA LEU A 137 7.94 -0.94 -29.52
C LEU A 137 8.82 0.14 -28.87
N VAL A 138 9.94 -0.24 -28.27
CA VAL A 138 10.89 0.73 -27.67
C VAL A 138 11.53 1.63 -28.73
N ALA A 139 11.75 1.15 -29.95
CA ALA A 139 12.19 2.01 -31.06
C ALA A 139 11.12 3.03 -31.46
N THR A 140 9.83 2.67 -31.39
CA THR A 140 8.73 3.62 -31.65
C THR A 140 8.51 4.58 -30.50
N PHE A 141 8.55 4.09 -29.27
CA PHE A 141 8.42 4.88 -28.07
C PHE A 141 9.64 4.61 -27.21
N PRO A 142 10.74 5.35 -27.39
CA PRO A 142 11.89 5.27 -26.50
C PRO A 142 11.57 5.72 -25.09
N ASP A 143 10.57 6.60 -24.93
CA ASP A 143 10.00 7.09 -23.66
C ASP A 143 8.56 6.59 -23.46
N ILE A 144 8.31 5.99 -22.30
CA ILE A 144 7.06 5.35 -21.92
C ILE A 144 5.90 6.36 -21.95
N ILE A 145 6.16 7.65 -21.68
CA ILE A 145 5.14 8.70 -21.73
C ILE A 145 4.50 8.79 -23.12
N GLY A 146 5.30 8.66 -24.19
CA GLY A 146 4.79 8.69 -25.55
C GLY A 146 3.86 7.52 -25.86
N GLN A 147 4.16 6.34 -25.31
CA GLN A 147 3.29 5.17 -25.45
C GLN A 147 2.02 5.31 -24.61
N LEU A 148 2.11 5.78 -23.36
CA LEU A 148 0.94 6.03 -22.51
C LEU A 148 -0.07 6.90 -23.25
N GLN A 149 0.38 7.99 -23.88
CA GLN A 149 -0.50 8.85 -24.68
C GLN A 149 -1.14 8.10 -25.85
N PHE A 150 -0.35 7.38 -26.65
CA PHE A 150 -0.87 6.71 -27.83
C PHE A 150 -1.89 5.63 -27.48
N VAL A 151 -1.64 4.83 -26.44
CA VAL A 151 -2.57 3.80 -25.96
C VAL A 151 -3.83 4.44 -25.38
N TRP A 152 -3.69 5.52 -24.61
CA TRP A 152 -4.83 6.23 -24.01
C TRP A 152 -5.77 6.79 -25.07
N LEU A 153 -5.22 7.47 -26.09
CA LEU A 153 -5.97 8.15 -27.13
C LEU A 153 -6.36 7.27 -28.32
N GLY A 154 -5.67 6.15 -28.52
CA GLY A 154 -5.78 5.35 -29.73
C GLY A 154 -5.38 6.10 -31.00
N SER A 155 -5.58 5.47 -32.15
CA SER A 155 -5.24 6.06 -33.45
C SER A 155 -6.07 7.31 -33.76
N ASN A 156 -7.37 7.28 -33.50
CA ASN A 156 -8.26 8.38 -33.83
C ASN A 156 -8.09 9.59 -32.92
N GLY A 157 -7.78 9.37 -31.62
CA GLY A 157 -7.47 10.45 -30.70
C GLY A 157 -6.08 11.05 -30.94
N THR A 158 -5.16 10.30 -31.54
CA THR A 158 -3.84 10.80 -31.96
C THR A 158 -3.95 11.79 -33.12
N GLY A 159 -4.84 11.54 -34.09
CA GLY A 159 -5.10 12.46 -35.20
C GLY A 159 -5.70 11.78 -36.44
N PRO A 160 -5.98 12.56 -37.50
CA PRO A 160 -6.44 12.02 -38.78
C PRO A 160 -5.44 11.03 -39.37
N ALA A 161 -5.85 10.22 -40.35
CA ALA A 161 -4.97 9.27 -41.02
C ALA A 161 -3.70 9.97 -41.56
N GLY A 162 -2.54 9.38 -41.29
CA GLY A 162 -1.25 9.96 -41.67
C GLY A 162 -0.59 10.83 -40.59
N THR A 163 -1.25 11.13 -39.47
CA THR A 163 -0.64 11.85 -38.35
C THR A 163 0.54 11.04 -37.77
N PRO A 164 1.75 11.62 -37.70
CA PRO A 164 2.91 10.93 -37.14
C PRO A 164 2.81 10.77 -35.62
N TYR A 165 3.34 9.67 -35.10
CA TYR A 165 3.46 9.40 -33.67
C TYR A 165 4.74 8.63 -33.35
N GLY A 166 5.11 8.63 -32.06
CA GLY A 166 6.36 8.04 -31.58
C GLY A 166 7.57 8.95 -31.83
N ASP A 167 8.77 8.40 -31.68
CA ASP A 167 10.03 9.13 -31.81
C ASP A 167 10.24 9.70 -33.23
N PRO A 168 10.38 11.04 -33.38
CA PRO A 168 10.76 11.68 -34.64
C PRO A 168 12.06 11.15 -35.25
N ALA A 169 12.97 10.64 -34.43
CA ALA A 169 14.27 10.11 -34.84
C ALA A 169 14.26 8.58 -35.07
N ARG A 170 13.11 7.91 -34.97
CA ARG A 170 13.00 6.46 -35.17
C ARG A 170 13.61 6.04 -36.51
N GLU A 171 14.43 5.00 -36.49
CA GLU A 171 14.96 4.39 -37.72
C GLU A 171 13.82 3.86 -38.61
N GLY A 172 13.87 4.18 -39.91
CA GLY A 172 12.76 3.91 -40.83
C GLY A 172 11.59 4.92 -40.72
N GLY A 173 11.73 5.96 -39.89
CA GLY A 173 10.77 7.04 -39.73
C GLY A 173 9.67 6.75 -38.71
N GLN A 174 8.96 7.81 -38.32
CA GLN A 174 7.78 7.72 -37.46
C GLN A 174 6.70 6.86 -38.08
N HIS A 175 6.03 6.09 -37.23
CA HIS A 175 4.75 5.51 -37.60
C HIS A 175 3.71 6.61 -37.76
N LYS A 176 2.68 6.31 -38.57
CA LYS A 176 1.56 7.20 -38.80
C LYS A 176 0.24 6.51 -38.49
N THR A 177 -0.76 7.25 -38.02
CA THR A 177 -2.10 6.71 -37.79
C THR A 177 -2.64 6.04 -39.05
N LEU A 178 -3.28 4.87 -38.88
CA LEU A 178 -3.86 4.02 -39.94
C LEU A 178 -2.86 3.50 -41.01
N SER A 179 -1.56 3.78 -40.89
CA SER A 179 -0.55 3.41 -41.91
C SER A 179 -0.17 1.93 -41.95
N TYR A 180 -0.62 1.11 -40.99
CA TYR A 180 -0.27 -0.31 -40.96
C TYR A 180 -1.14 -1.12 -41.91
N ASN A 181 -2.44 -1.06 -41.71
CA ASN A 181 -3.44 -1.82 -42.48
C ASN A 181 -4.79 -1.09 -42.58
N GLY A 182 -4.82 0.22 -42.35
CA GLY A 182 -6.05 1.02 -42.34
C GLY A 182 -6.91 0.89 -41.09
N ASN A 183 -6.72 -0.14 -40.26
CA ASN A 183 -7.51 -0.32 -39.05
C ASN A 183 -6.99 0.60 -37.93
N PRO A 184 -7.87 1.32 -37.21
CA PRO A 184 -7.47 2.12 -36.08
C PRO A 184 -7.19 1.24 -34.85
N MET A 185 -6.13 1.55 -34.10
CA MET A 185 -6.02 1.10 -32.72
C MET A 185 -7.06 1.85 -31.88
N PRO A 186 -7.90 1.16 -31.08
CA PRO A 186 -8.88 1.81 -30.23
C PRO A 186 -8.22 2.62 -29.11
N ASN A 187 -8.99 3.55 -28.53
CA ASN A 187 -8.64 4.27 -27.31
C ASN A 187 -9.02 3.46 -26.07
N PHE A 188 -8.34 3.74 -24.96
CA PHE A 188 -8.54 3.05 -23.68
C PHE A 188 -8.85 3.99 -22.51
N ASP A 189 -9.00 5.29 -22.77
CA ASP A 189 -9.33 6.34 -21.79
C ASP A 189 -10.63 6.10 -21.00
N LYS A 190 -11.53 5.26 -21.53
CA LYS A 190 -12.81 4.92 -20.90
C LYS A 190 -12.88 3.49 -20.34
N THR A 191 -11.88 2.67 -20.60
CA THR A 191 -11.89 1.24 -20.28
C THR A 191 -10.80 0.83 -19.30
N LEU A 192 -9.68 1.57 -19.27
CA LEU A 192 -8.60 1.38 -18.32
C LEU A 192 -8.48 2.57 -17.37
N SER A 193 -8.19 2.30 -16.10
CA SER A 193 -7.66 3.34 -15.21
C SER A 193 -6.24 3.73 -15.63
N GLN A 194 -5.76 4.89 -15.18
CA GLN A 194 -4.40 5.34 -15.47
C GLN A 194 -3.33 4.41 -14.84
N SER A 195 -3.61 3.84 -13.67
CA SER A 195 -2.76 2.81 -13.06
C SER A 195 -2.73 1.50 -13.86
N GLN A 196 -3.86 1.07 -14.43
CA GLN A 196 -3.95 -0.08 -15.33
C GLN A 196 -3.23 0.17 -16.65
N LEU A 197 -3.37 1.37 -17.21
CA LEU A 197 -2.62 1.83 -18.39
C LEU A 197 -1.12 1.73 -18.14
N LEU A 198 -0.63 2.27 -17.02
CA LEU A 198 0.78 2.22 -16.67
C LEU A 198 1.28 0.79 -16.53
N ALA A 199 0.49 -0.07 -15.88
CA ALA A 199 0.82 -1.47 -15.70
C ALA A 199 0.98 -2.21 -17.04
N VAL A 200 0.02 -2.06 -17.97
CA VAL A 200 0.08 -2.75 -19.27
C VAL A 200 1.21 -2.21 -20.14
N VAL A 201 1.39 -0.89 -20.18
CA VAL A 201 2.47 -0.27 -20.96
C VAL A 201 3.84 -0.69 -20.44
N ARG A 202 4.01 -0.78 -19.11
CA ARG A 202 5.23 -1.32 -18.51
C ARG A 202 5.48 -2.77 -18.93
N TYR A 203 4.46 -3.63 -18.90
CA TYR A 203 4.59 -5.01 -19.33
C TYR A 203 4.99 -5.12 -20.81
N GLU A 204 4.33 -4.36 -21.68
CA GLU A 204 4.65 -4.30 -23.11
C GLU A 204 6.12 -3.89 -23.34
N TRP A 205 6.58 -2.87 -22.61
CA TRP A 205 7.96 -2.41 -22.68
C TRP A 205 8.96 -3.43 -22.17
N GLU A 206 8.86 -3.83 -20.91
CA GLU A 206 9.87 -4.66 -20.25
C GLU A 206 9.87 -6.09 -20.78
N THR A 207 8.68 -6.66 -20.93
CA THR A 207 8.54 -8.10 -21.18
C THR A 207 8.50 -8.41 -22.67
N LEU A 208 7.80 -7.60 -23.46
CA LEU A 208 7.64 -7.89 -24.89
C LEU A 208 8.76 -7.25 -25.72
N SER A 209 9.17 -6.02 -25.39
CA SER A 209 10.11 -5.26 -26.22
C SER A 209 11.54 -5.16 -25.66
N GLY A 210 11.76 -5.59 -24.41
CA GLY A 210 13.08 -5.57 -23.78
C GLY A 210 13.54 -4.20 -23.26
N GLY A 211 12.59 -3.26 -23.09
CA GLY A 211 12.83 -1.99 -22.40
C GLY A 211 13.22 -2.21 -20.94
N LYS A 212 13.92 -1.24 -20.36
CA LYS A 212 14.25 -1.25 -18.93
C LYS A 212 13.55 -0.08 -18.26
N THR A 213 13.08 -0.29 -17.03
CA THR A 213 12.49 0.75 -16.21
C THR A 213 13.20 0.84 -14.86
N THR A 214 12.98 1.95 -14.16
CA THR A 214 13.37 2.10 -12.76
C THR A 214 12.15 1.79 -11.91
N THR A 215 12.35 1.11 -10.78
CA THR A 215 11.28 0.80 -9.83
C THR A 215 11.63 1.23 -8.42
N ASP A 216 10.60 1.52 -7.61
CA ASP A 216 10.74 1.70 -6.16
C ASP A 216 10.94 0.36 -5.42
N ALA A 217 11.04 0.42 -4.09
CA ALA A 217 11.18 -0.76 -3.24
C ALA A 217 9.94 -1.67 -3.25
N ALA A 218 8.76 -1.14 -3.62
CA ALA A 218 7.53 -1.90 -3.78
C ALA A 218 7.39 -2.51 -5.19
N GLY A 219 8.35 -2.25 -6.08
CA GLY A 219 8.35 -2.73 -7.46
C GLY A 219 7.43 -1.95 -8.40
N ASN A 220 6.98 -0.75 -8.03
CA ASN A 220 6.25 0.14 -8.93
C ASN A 220 7.22 0.95 -9.78
N ILE A 221 6.87 1.18 -11.05
CA ILE A 221 7.67 2.01 -11.94
C ILE A 221 7.79 3.46 -11.43
N THR A 222 8.99 4.01 -11.57
CA THR A 222 9.35 5.38 -11.22
C THR A 222 10.00 6.10 -12.38
N TYR A 223 10.04 7.42 -12.26
CA TYR A 223 10.87 8.27 -13.09
C TYR A 223 12.37 8.00 -12.89
N GLY A 224 13.20 8.50 -13.81
CA GLY A 224 14.66 8.35 -13.70
C GLY A 224 15.27 8.98 -12.44
N ASP A 225 14.59 9.97 -11.85
CA ASP A 225 14.95 10.59 -10.57
C ASP A 225 14.37 9.84 -9.35
N GLY A 226 13.74 8.68 -9.56
CA GLY A 226 13.17 7.83 -8.53
C GLY A 226 11.79 8.24 -8.05
N LYS A 227 11.20 9.31 -8.58
CA LYS A 227 9.86 9.76 -8.19
C LYS A 227 8.76 8.84 -8.75
N PRO A 228 7.64 8.66 -8.04
CA PRO A 228 6.56 7.82 -8.52
C PRO A 228 5.89 8.43 -9.76
N MET A 229 5.41 7.56 -10.65
CA MET A 229 4.58 7.97 -11.80
C MET A 229 3.10 8.03 -11.47
N LEU A 230 2.68 7.50 -10.32
CA LEU A 230 1.30 7.51 -9.85
C LEU A 230 1.21 8.28 -8.53
N ASP A 231 0.12 9.01 -8.34
CA ASP A 231 -0.23 9.55 -7.04
C ASP A 231 -0.91 8.50 -6.14
N ALA A 232 -1.37 8.93 -4.96
CA ALA A 232 -2.07 8.06 -4.02
C ALA A 232 -3.44 7.56 -4.51
N ALA A 233 -4.06 8.24 -5.49
CA ALA A 233 -5.31 7.84 -6.11
C ALA A 233 -5.10 6.88 -7.31
N GLY A 234 -3.85 6.69 -7.75
CA GLY A 234 -3.52 5.90 -8.93
C GLY A 234 -3.67 6.69 -10.24
N GLU A 235 -3.64 8.01 -10.17
CA GLU A 235 -3.60 8.92 -11.32
C GLU A 235 -2.14 9.16 -11.74
N LEU A 236 -1.90 9.23 -13.04
CA LEU A 236 -0.57 9.50 -13.58
C LEU A 236 -0.17 10.94 -13.28
N ILE A 237 1.01 11.10 -12.70
CA ILE A 237 1.59 12.38 -12.36
C ILE A 237 2.96 12.54 -12.99
N THR A 238 3.34 13.78 -13.28
CA THR A 238 4.65 14.20 -13.75
C THR A 238 5.70 14.13 -12.63
N PRO A 239 7.01 14.28 -12.92
CA PRO A 239 8.05 14.35 -11.89
C PRO A 239 7.93 15.53 -10.92
N ASP A 240 7.15 16.56 -11.27
CA ASP A 240 6.80 17.69 -10.39
C ASP A 240 5.46 17.49 -9.65
N GLY A 241 4.84 16.31 -9.79
CA GLY A 241 3.63 15.92 -9.06
C GLY A 241 2.33 16.51 -9.64
N LYS A 242 2.35 17.05 -10.86
CA LYS A 242 1.14 17.51 -11.55
C LYS A 242 0.53 16.36 -12.34
N MET A 243 -0.76 16.45 -12.67
CA MET A 243 -1.39 15.43 -13.51
C MET A 243 -0.71 15.33 -14.87
N LEU A 244 -0.39 14.10 -15.29
CA LEU A 244 0.23 13.82 -16.58
C LEU A 244 -0.74 14.08 -17.73
N PHE A 245 -2.02 13.79 -17.52
CA PHE A 245 -3.09 14.09 -18.47
C PHE A 245 -3.90 15.29 -18.00
N ASP A 246 -4.15 16.23 -18.90
CA ASP A 246 -5.11 17.31 -18.67
C ASP A 246 -6.56 16.78 -18.74
N PRO A 247 -7.58 17.59 -18.37
CA PRO A 247 -8.98 17.16 -18.45
C PRO A 247 -9.46 16.80 -19.87
N ALA A 248 -8.72 17.18 -20.91
CA ALA A 248 -8.98 16.81 -22.30
C ALA A 248 -8.22 15.55 -22.73
N GLY A 249 -7.51 14.88 -21.81
CA GLY A 249 -6.73 13.66 -22.07
C GLY A 249 -5.41 13.89 -22.80
N LYS A 250 -4.94 15.13 -22.90
CA LYS A 250 -3.63 15.45 -23.52
C LYS A 250 -2.53 15.43 -22.47
N LEU A 251 -1.32 15.06 -22.91
CA LEU A 251 -0.16 15.14 -22.04
C LEU A 251 0.14 16.58 -21.63
N THR A 252 0.45 16.78 -20.35
CA THR A 252 0.91 18.06 -19.79
C THR A 252 2.42 18.27 -19.98
N ILE A 253 3.16 17.19 -20.26
CA ILE A 253 4.59 17.20 -20.60
C ILE A 253 4.84 16.44 -21.90
N GLN A 254 5.84 16.87 -22.67
CA GLN A 254 6.23 16.15 -23.88
C GLN A 254 7.09 14.94 -23.52
N PRO A 255 6.98 13.81 -24.25
CA PRO A 255 7.89 12.69 -24.11
C PRO A 255 9.34 13.14 -24.39
N ASN A 256 10.29 12.65 -23.59
CA ASN A 256 11.70 12.91 -23.77
C ASN A 256 12.36 11.82 -24.62
N TRP A 257 12.48 12.09 -25.92
CA TRP A 257 13.10 11.17 -26.88
C TRP A 257 14.63 11.04 -26.76
N LYS A 258 15.29 11.85 -25.91
CA LYS A 258 16.75 11.83 -25.73
C LYS A 258 17.18 11.13 -24.45
N THR A 259 16.43 11.31 -23.37
CA THR A 259 16.71 10.69 -22.06
C THR A 259 15.41 10.11 -21.55
N PRO A 260 15.06 8.90 -22.03
CA PRO A 260 13.73 8.38 -21.77
C PRO A 260 13.47 8.06 -20.31
N VAL A 261 12.24 8.26 -19.88
CA VAL A 261 11.78 7.87 -18.55
C VAL A 261 11.93 6.35 -18.40
N GLY A 262 12.60 5.91 -17.34
CA GLY A 262 12.84 4.50 -17.06
C GLY A 262 14.11 3.92 -17.68
N SER A 263 14.76 4.61 -18.63
CA SER A 263 16.07 4.15 -19.11
C SER A 263 17.12 4.35 -18.01
N LYS A 264 17.60 3.23 -17.42
CA LYS A 264 18.96 3.23 -16.92
C LYS A 264 19.85 3.16 -18.16
N SER A 265 20.68 4.19 -18.35
CA SER A 265 21.89 4.09 -19.17
C SER A 265 22.68 2.83 -18.83
#